data_AF-A0A6V7IBP0-F1
#
_entry.id   AF-A0A6V7IBP0-F1
#
_cell.length_a   1.000
_cell.length_b   1.000
_cell.length_c   1.000
_cell.angle_alpha   90.00
_cell.angle_beta   90.00
_cell.angle_gamma   90.00
#
_symmetry.space_group_name_H-M   'P 1'
#
loop_
_entity.id
_entity.type
_entity.pdbx_description
1 polymer ?
#
loop_
_entity_poly.entity_id
_entity_poly.type
_entity_poly.pdbx_seq_one_letter_code
_entity_poly.pdbx_strand_id
1 'polypeptide(L)'
;KARRKEKDAGTTEDPKLYLEEAALERQLPEVDLRMLVDLPPGLDYNEWLASHTLALFDHINLFYGTISEFCTPTGCPDMTGPGF
;
A
#
# COMPACT_ATOMS: atom_id res chain seq x y z
N LYS A 1 5.32 -45.89 -21.38
CA LYS A 1 4.74 -45.30 -20.14
C LYS A 1 5.76 -44.34 -19.55
N ALA A 2 5.78 -43.09 -20.02
CA ALA A 2 6.69 -42.06 -19.50
C ALA A 2 5.84 -41.01 -18.78
N ARG A 3 5.99 -40.96 -17.45
CA ARG A 3 5.27 -40.08 -16.54
C ARG A 3 5.89 -38.69 -16.64
N ARG A 4 5.19 -37.74 -17.28
CA ARG A 4 5.59 -36.33 -17.38
C ARG A 4 5.52 -35.73 -15.96
N LYS A 5 6.66 -35.25 -15.46
CA LYS A 5 6.77 -34.49 -14.21
C LYS A 5 6.41 -33.05 -14.55
N GLU A 6 5.18 -32.63 -14.22
CA GLU A 6 4.79 -31.22 -14.29
C GLU A 6 5.65 -30.46 -13.27
N LYS A 7 6.51 -29.59 -13.79
CA LYS A 7 7.36 -28.69 -13.04
C LYS A 7 6.48 -27.49 -12.71
N ASP A 8 6.13 -27.39 -11.43
CA ASP A 8 5.50 -26.26 -10.77
C ASP A 8 6.03 -24.94 -11.36
N ALA A 9 5.13 -24.19 -12.00
CA ALA A 9 5.42 -22.91 -12.59
C ALA A 9 5.61 -21.89 -11.46
N GLY A 10 6.87 -21.68 -11.08
CA GLY A 10 7.24 -20.69 -10.08
C GLY A 10 6.70 -19.32 -10.46
N THR A 11 5.95 -18.73 -9.55
CA THR A 11 5.63 -17.30 -9.53
C THR A 11 6.93 -16.51 -9.46
N THR A 12 7.36 -15.96 -10.59
CA THR A 12 8.33 -14.86 -10.60
C THR A 12 7.62 -13.64 -10.00
N GLU A 13 7.79 -13.42 -8.69
CA GLU A 13 7.40 -12.15 -8.07
C GLU A 13 8.22 -11.04 -8.73
N ASP A 14 7.55 -10.11 -9.41
CA ASP A 14 8.20 -8.92 -9.97
C ASP A 14 8.98 -8.18 -8.87
N PRO A 15 10.20 -7.69 -9.17
CA PRO A 15 11.03 -7.01 -8.18
C PRO A 15 10.29 -5.78 -7.61
N LYS A 16 10.07 -5.80 -6.29
CA LYS A 16 9.34 -4.77 -5.54
C LYS A 16 10.24 -3.53 -5.36
N LEU A 17 10.50 -2.82 -6.47
CA LEU A 17 11.37 -1.64 -6.55
C LEU A 17 11.03 -0.56 -5.51
N TYR A 18 9.76 -0.44 -5.12
CA TYR A 18 9.30 0.49 -4.08
C TYR A 18 9.77 0.16 -2.65
N LEU A 19 10.38 -1.01 -2.44
CA LEU A 19 11.03 -1.41 -1.19
C LEU A 19 12.55 -1.24 -1.22
N GLU A 20 13.13 -0.87 -2.37
CA GLU A 20 14.55 -0.63 -2.47
C GLU A 20 14.94 0.65 -1.74
N GLU A 21 16.07 0.62 -1.04
CA GLU A 21 16.58 1.74 -0.25
C GLU A 21 16.73 3.03 -1.08
N ALA A 22 17.09 2.89 -2.36
CA ALA A 22 17.19 3.98 -3.32
C ALA A 22 15.84 4.65 -3.64
N ALA A 23 14.71 3.95 -3.48
CA ALA A 23 13.37 4.51 -3.64
C ALA A 23 12.82 5.12 -2.33
N LEU A 24 13.48 4.85 -1.20
CA LEU A 24 13.07 5.26 0.15
C LEU A 24 13.87 6.45 0.70
N GLU A 25 14.58 7.19 -0.16
CA GLU A 25 15.45 8.32 0.19
C GLU A 25 14.77 9.41 1.04
N ARG A 26 13.44 9.47 1.05
CA ARG A 26 12.65 10.35 1.92
C ARG A 26 11.67 9.58 2.78
N GLN A 27 12.19 8.89 3.78
CA GLN A 27 11.38 8.37 4.87
C GLN A 27 11.21 9.43 5.96
N LEU A 28 10.08 9.40 6.67
CA LEU A 28 10.01 10.05 7.98
C LEU A 28 11.10 9.46 8.89
N PRO A 29 11.65 10.24 9.83
CA PRO A 29 12.47 9.68 10.90
C PRO A 29 11.76 8.49 11.54
N GLU A 30 12.50 7.56 12.12
CA GLU A 30 11.94 6.39 12.82
C GLU A 30 11.09 6.87 14.01
N VAL A 31 9.84 7.19 13.72
CA VAL A 31 8.81 7.58 14.67
C VAL A 31 8.03 6.32 14.95
N ASP A 32 7.88 6.01 16.24
CA ASP A 32 7.01 4.91 16.64
C ASP A 32 5.55 5.30 16.38
N LEU A 33 5.06 4.90 15.20
CA LEU A 33 3.68 5.13 14.78
C LEU A 33 2.68 4.56 15.78
N ARG A 34 3.04 3.54 16.56
CA ARG A 34 2.16 2.96 17.58
C ARG A 34 1.77 4.00 18.62
N MET A 35 2.71 4.84 19.04
CA MET A 35 2.44 5.90 20.01
C MET A 35 1.50 6.99 19.47
N LEU A 36 1.47 7.19 18.14
CA LEU A 36 0.64 8.22 17.51
C LEU A 36 -0.79 7.75 17.25
N VAL A 37 -1.01 6.45 17.06
CA VAL A 37 -2.33 5.89 16.78
C VAL A 37 -3.08 5.48 18.05
N ASP A 38 -2.41 5.47 19.20
CA ASP A 38 -3.01 5.16 20.49
C ASP A 38 -4.14 6.14 20.84
N LEU A 39 -5.27 5.59 21.31
CA LEU A 39 -6.44 6.37 21.70
C LEU A 39 -6.11 7.24 22.93
N PRO A 40 -6.23 8.58 22.84
CA PRO A 40 -6.00 9.46 23.98
C PRO A 40 -7.01 9.21 25.13
N PRO A 41 -6.59 9.37 26.39
CA PRO A 41 -7.49 9.18 27.52
C PRO A 41 -8.63 10.21 27.51
N GLY A 42 -9.88 9.72 27.59
CA GLY A 42 -11.08 10.55 27.64
C GLY A 42 -11.68 10.91 26.27
N LEU A 43 -11.10 10.44 25.17
CA LEU A 43 -11.68 10.58 23.83
C LEU A 43 -12.55 9.36 23.47
N ASP A 44 -13.65 9.57 22.74
CA ASP A 44 -14.46 8.47 22.24
C ASP A 44 -13.72 7.70 21.13
N TYR A 45 -13.87 6.38 21.15
CA TYR A 45 -13.22 5.50 20.19
C TYR A 45 -13.71 5.74 18.76
N ASN A 46 -15.01 5.94 18.56
CA ASN A 46 -15.55 6.13 17.22
C ASN A 46 -15.18 7.51 16.67
N GLU A 47 -15.13 8.54 17.51
CA GLU A 47 -14.63 9.86 17.12
C GLU A 47 -13.15 9.81 16.72
N TRP A 48 -12.31 9.09 17.48
CA TRP A 48 -10.90 8.88 17.14
C TRP A 48 -10.72 8.11 15.84
N LEU A 49 -11.49 7.04 15.65
CA LEU A 49 -11.45 6.25 14.43
C LEU A 49 -11.91 7.07 13.21
N ALA A 50 -12.99 7.85 13.36
CA ALA A 50 -13.52 8.69 12.31
C ALA A 50 -12.50 9.77 11.89
N SER A 51 -11.84 10.43 12.86
CA SER A 51 -10.84 11.46 12.56
C SER A 51 -9.66 10.90 11.77
N HIS A 52 -9.14 9.72 12.14
CA HIS A 52 -8.06 9.04 11.42
C HIS A 52 -8.49 8.59 10.03
N THR A 53 -9.71 8.07 9.90
CA THR A 53 -10.24 7.59 8.62
C THR A 53 -10.40 8.73 7.62
N LEU A 54 -10.92 9.87 8.06
CA LEU A 54 -11.07 11.06 7.21
C LEU A 54 -9.71 11.61 6.79
N ALA A 55 -8.77 11.75 7.72
CA ALA A 55 -7.42 12.22 7.41
C ALA A 55 -6.70 11.28 6.41
N LEU A 56 -6.85 9.97 6.59
CA LEU A 56 -6.27 8.97 5.68
C LEU A 56 -6.89 9.06 4.27
N PHE A 57 -8.21 9.23 4.19
CA PHE A 57 -8.91 9.40 2.91
C PHE A 57 -8.40 10.63 2.15
N ASP A 58 -8.28 11.77 2.82
CA ASP A 58 -7.78 13.00 2.19
C ASP A 58 -6.33 12.86 1.73
N HIS A 59 -5.47 12.23 2.54
CA HIS A 59 -4.09 11.95 2.15
C HIS A 59 -4.02 11.01 0.93
N ILE A 60 -4.77 9.91 0.91
CA ILE A 60 -4.78 8.97 -0.22
C ILE A 60 -5.28 9.67 -1.49
N ASN A 61 -6.32 10.49 -1.41
CA ASN A 61 -6.82 11.24 -2.56
C ASN A 61 -5.78 12.22 -3.10
N LEU A 62 -5.07 12.92 -2.21
CA LEU A 62 -3.99 13.82 -2.61
C LEU A 62 -2.87 13.05 -3.33
N PHE A 63 -2.44 11.91 -2.77
CA PHE A 63 -1.42 11.05 -3.38
C PHE A 63 -1.88 10.51 -4.74
N TYR A 64 -3.09 9.94 -4.82
CA TYR A 64 -3.64 9.44 -6.07
C TYR A 64 -3.76 10.54 -7.12
N GLY A 65 -4.12 11.77 -6.71
CA GLY A 65 -4.16 12.93 -7.60
C GLY A 65 -2.84 13.13 -8.37
N THR A 66 -1.69 12.92 -7.72
CA THR A 66 -0.36 13.08 -8.35
C THR A 66 -0.04 12.07 -9.46
N ILE A 67 -0.69 10.89 -9.44
CA ILE A 67 -0.45 9.81 -10.41
C ILE A 67 -1.68 9.51 -11.29
N SER A 68 -2.78 10.22 -11.06
CA SER A 68 -4.08 9.93 -11.67
C SER A 68 -4.05 9.94 -13.20
N GLU A 69 -3.20 10.77 -13.80
CA GLU A 69 -3.03 10.86 -15.26
C GLU A 69 -2.38 9.60 -15.87
N PHE A 70 -1.61 8.85 -15.08
CA PHE A 70 -0.96 7.61 -15.52
C PHE A 70 -1.88 6.38 -15.31
N CYS A 71 -2.82 6.46 -14.36
CA CYS A 71 -3.80 5.43 -14.08
C CYS A 71 -5.01 5.57 -15.01
N THR A 72 -4.92 4.99 -16.20
CA THR A 72 -5.99 5.04 -17.22
C THR A 72 -6.71 3.71 -17.36
N PRO A 73 -7.96 3.66 -17.87
CA PRO A 73 -8.67 2.40 -18.11
C PRO A 73 -7.95 1.45 -19.07
N THR A 74 -7.08 1.97 -19.94
CA THR A 74 -6.25 1.15 -20.84
C THR A 74 -4.95 0.68 -20.21
N GLY A 75 -4.36 1.46 -19.30
CA GLY A 75 -3.13 1.09 -18.59
C GLY A 75 -3.39 0.21 -17.36
N CYS A 76 -4.52 0.41 -16.69
CA CYS A 76 -4.96 -0.28 -15.48
C CYS A 76 -6.43 -0.73 -15.67
N PRO A 77 -6.68 -1.78 -16.48
CA PRO A 77 -8.04 -2.23 -16.78
C PRO A 77 -8.76 -2.81 -15.55
N ASP A 78 -7.99 -3.41 -14.63
CA ASP A 78 -8.46 -3.98 -13.39
C ASP A 78 -7.70 -3.35 -12.21
N MET A 79 -8.39 -3.23 -11.08
CA MET A 79 -7.77 -2.78 -9.82
C MET A 79 -6.94 -3.92 -9.22
N THR A 80 -5.67 -3.99 -9.59
CA THR A 80 -4.72 -5.01 -9.12
C THR A 80 -3.71 -4.43 -8.15
N GLY A 81 -3.31 -5.21 -7.14
CA GLY A 81 -2.24 -4.86 -6.20
C GLY A 81 -1.08 -5.85 -6.29
N PRO A 82 0.12 -5.48 -5.82
CA PRO A 82 1.27 -6.38 -5.80
C PRO A 82 0.98 -7.62 -4.95
N GLY A 83 1.07 -8.81 -5.54
CA GLY A 83 0.85 -10.11 -4.89
C GLY A 83 -0.45 -10.84 -5.26
N PHE A 84 -1.21 -10.34 -6.25
CA PHE A 84 -2.35 -11.01 -6.88
C PHE A 84 -2.08 -11.37 -8.34
#